data_AF-A0A954WH42-F1
#
_entry.id   AF-A0A954WH42-F1
#
_cell.length_a   1.000
_cell.length_b   1.000
_cell.length_c   1.000
_cell.angle_alpha   90.00
_cell.angle_beta   90.00
_cell.angle_gamma   90.00
#
_symmetry.space_group_name_H-M   'P 1'
#
loop_
_entity.id
_entity.type
_entity.pdbx_description
1 polymer ?
#
loop_
_entity_poly.entity_id
_entity_poly.type
_entity_poly.pdbx_seq_one_letter_code
_entity_poly.pdbx_strand_id
1 'polypeptide(L)'
;MLNRKEFLKSSALGLGALSLAPSFHQVFAAPGAHGVPKRFIFIRKSSGIRPLEIALRNFSDSDKALDEKKQPLEVDLHKHELPKWLRGLDAYKDHMTILQGLSTKMSENVHWSFSSVMGCFKSNRNTLSAIKRTTVDFELAKLFPSPFGHVELSFAGGRTGIVDGYSAPAPQTRNYCYA
;
A
#
# COMPACT_ATOMS: atom_id res chain seq x y z
N MET A 1 -36.25 -40.36 19.61
CA MET A 1 -34.97 -41.02 19.26
C MET A 1 -34.51 -40.48 17.92
N LEU A 2 -33.34 -39.84 17.85
CA LEU A 2 -32.74 -39.47 16.58
C LEU A 2 -32.27 -40.75 15.87
N ASN A 3 -32.68 -40.96 14.61
CA ASN A 3 -32.16 -42.10 13.86
C ASN A 3 -30.72 -41.80 13.36
N ARG A 4 -29.97 -42.84 12.98
CA ARG A 4 -28.57 -42.71 12.53
C ARG A 4 -28.39 -41.69 11.39
N LYS A 5 -29.34 -41.62 10.45
CA LYS A 5 -29.31 -40.70 9.31
C LYS A 5 -29.53 -39.25 9.74
N GLU A 6 -30.43 -39.00 10.70
CA GLU A 6 -30.64 -37.67 11.28
C GLU A 6 -29.43 -37.22 12.09
N PHE A 7 -28.87 -38.10 12.93
CA PHE A 7 -27.67 -37.79 13.70
C PHE A 7 -26.49 -37.39 12.79
N LEU A 8 -26.25 -38.14 11.71
CA LEU A 8 -25.19 -37.82 10.75
C LEU A 8 -25.44 -36.52 9.98
N LYS A 9 -26.69 -36.25 9.55
CA LYS A 9 -27.05 -34.98 8.90
C LYS A 9 -26.84 -33.78 9.82
N SER A 10 -27.34 -33.85 11.04
CA SER A 10 -27.21 -32.76 12.02
C SER A 10 -25.76 -32.53 12.43
N SER A 11 -24.97 -33.60 12.58
CA SER A 11 -23.55 -33.50 12.92
C SER A 11 -22.73 -32.90 11.77
N ALA A 12 -22.99 -33.32 10.52
CA ALA A 12 -22.32 -32.77 9.35
C ALA A 12 -22.67 -31.29 9.11
N LEU A 13 -23.94 -30.91 9.29
CA LEU A 13 -24.38 -29.51 9.21
C LEU A 13 -23.80 -28.66 10.35
N GLY A 14 -23.75 -29.19 11.58
CA GLY A 14 -23.16 -28.50 12.73
C GLY A 14 -21.65 -28.28 12.58
N LEU A 15 -20.91 -29.30 12.12
CA LEU A 15 -19.48 -29.18 11.82
C LEU A 15 -19.21 -28.23 10.64
N GLY A 16 -20.07 -28.24 9.62
CA GLY A 16 -20.00 -27.29 8.50
C GLY A 16 -20.25 -25.85 8.94
N ALA A 17 -21.24 -25.63 9.81
CA ALA A 17 -21.51 -24.30 10.35
C ALA A 17 -20.36 -23.78 11.23
N LEU A 18 -19.76 -24.66 12.05
CA LEU A 18 -18.60 -24.32 12.88
C LEU A 18 -17.33 -24.08 12.06
N SER A 19 -17.15 -24.77 10.93
CA SER A 19 -16.01 -24.51 10.03
C SER A 19 -16.16 -23.22 9.22
N LEU A 20 -17.40 -22.74 9.02
CA LEU A 20 -17.71 -21.43 8.43
C LEU A 20 -17.68 -20.28 9.45
N ALA A 21 -17.76 -20.56 10.76
CA ALA A 21 -17.76 -19.54 11.80
C ALA A 21 -16.56 -18.57 11.75
N PRO A 22 -15.30 -19.01 11.52
CA PRO A 22 -14.15 -18.11 11.41
C PRO A 22 -14.23 -17.16 10.22
N SER A 23 -14.91 -17.54 9.13
CA SER A 23 -15.11 -16.69 7.95
C SER A 23 -15.99 -15.47 8.27
N PHE A 24 -16.89 -15.59 9.26
CA PHE A 24 -17.70 -14.47 9.72
C PHE A 24 -16.93 -13.50 10.61
N HIS A 25 -15.84 -13.91 11.27
CA HIS A 25 -14.97 -12.97 12.00
C HIS A 25 -14.33 -11.91 11.08
N GLN A 26 -14.25 -12.14 9.77
CA GLN A 26 -13.82 -11.12 8.81
C GLN A 26 -14.96 -10.22 8.31
N VAL A 27 -16.20 -10.74 8.33
CA VAL A 27 -17.40 -9.99 7.93
C VAL A 27 -17.84 -9.02 9.04
N PHE A 28 -17.71 -9.44 10.30
CA PHE A 28 -17.85 -8.56 11.44
C PHE A 28 -16.54 -7.79 11.60
N ALA A 29 -16.52 -6.56 11.10
CA ALA A 29 -15.44 -5.62 11.38
C ALA A 29 -15.11 -5.69 12.88
N ALA A 30 -13.84 -5.92 13.21
CA ALA A 30 -13.41 -6.02 14.61
C ALA A 30 -13.96 -4.81 15.39
N PRO A 31 -14.71 -5.03 16.49
CA PRO A 31 -15.24 -3.95 17.31
C PRO A 31 -14.06 -3.33 18.06
N GLY A 32 -13.31 -2.45 17.39
CA GLY A 32 -12.01 -2.06 17.91
C GLY A 32 -11.24 -1.10 17.02
N ALA A 33 -11.81 0.06 16.72
CA ALA A 33 -11.06 1.32 16.66
C ALA A 33 -12.06 2.48 16.68
N HIS A 34 -12.01 3.32 17.71
CA HIS A 34 -12.68 4.60 17.68
C HIS A 34 -12.10 5.44 16.52
N GLY A 35 -12.85 5.59 15.43
CA GLY A 35 -12.45 6.40 14.27
C GLY A 35 -12.80 5.78 12.93
N VAL A 36 -12.68 6.58 11.87
CA VAL A 36 -12.82 6.12 10.48
C VAL A 36 -11.61 5.25 10.12
N PRO A 37 -11.77 4.11 9.41
CA PRO A 37 -10.63 3.30 8.97
C PRO A 37 -9.62 4.15 8.20
N LYS A 38 -8.37 4.19 8.68
CA LYS A 38 -7.28 4.86 7.97
C LYS A 38 -6.95 4.05 6.73
N ARG A 39 -6.91 4.71 5.58
CA ARG A 39 -6.59 4.09 4.28
C ARG A 39 -5.34 4.75 3.72
N PHE A 40 -4.41 3.92 3.27
CA PHE A 40 -3.16 4.37 2.67
C PHE A 40 -3.16 3.98 1.20
N ILE A 41 -2.92 4.95 0.32
CA ILE A 41 -2.84 4.72 -1.12
C ILE A 41 -1.40 4.94 -1.55
N PHE A 42 -0.78 3.89 -2.08
CA PHE A 42 0.56 3.94 -2.66
C PHE A 42 0.45 3.97 -4.18
N ILE A 43 0.88 5.07 -4.79
CA ILE A 43 1.00 5.18 -6.25
C ILE A 43 2.45 5.00 -6.62
N ARG A 44 2.74 3.91 -7.33
CA ARG A 44 4.10 3.55 -7.74
C ARG A 44 4.25 3.70 -9.23
N LYS A 45 5.16 4.58 -9.66
CA LYS A 45 5.60 4.69 -11.05
C LYS A 45 6.97 4.02 -11.21
N SER A 46 7.10 3.17 -12.23
CA SER A 46 8.34 2.40 -12.45
C SER A 46 9.53 3.25 -12.91
N SER A 47 9.24 4.31 -13.66
CA SER A 47 10.25 5.24 -14.15
C SER A 47 10.32 6.48 -13.27
N GLY A 48 11.53 7.04 -13.14
CA GLY A 48 11.75 8.28 -12.41
C GLY A 48 10.79 9.39 -12.85
N ILE A 49 10.39 10.21 -11.89
CA ILE A 49 9.72 11.49 -12.12
C ILE A 49 10.73 12.57 -11.72
N ARG A 50 10.75 13.69 -12.44
CA ARG A 50 11.64 14.80 -12.09
C ARG A 50 11.17 15.38 -10.75
N PRO A 51 12.04 15.61 -9.75
CA PRO A 51 11.61 16.14 -8.45
C PRO A 51 10.72 17.38 -8.53
N LEU A 52 11.07 18.31 -9.42
CA LEU A 52 10.31 19.55 -9.67
C LEU A 52 8.91 19.34 -10.25
N GLU A 53 8.60 18.15 -10.78
CA GLU A 53 7.23 17.81 -11.23
C GLU A 53 6.31 17.37 -10.09
N ILE A 54 6.87 17.02 -8.93
CA ILE A 54 6.12 16.56 -7.74
C ILE A 54 6.21 17.60 -6.61
N ALA A 55 7.25 18.44 -6.59
CA ALA A 55 7.40 19.52 -5.62
C ALA A 55 6.22 20.51 -5.67
N LEU A 56 5.86 21.04 -4.50
CA LEU A 56 4.87 22.11 -4.38
C LEU A 56 5.39 23.38 -5.07
N ARG A 57 4.49 24.17 -5.66
CA ARG A 57 4.90 25.22 -6.63
C ARG A 57 5.20 26.59 -6.01
N ASN A 58 4.53 26.91 -4.92
CA ASN A 58 4.45 28.27 -4.37
C ASN A 58 5.13 28.38 -3.00
N PHE A 59 6.29 27.74 -2.84
CA PHE A 59 7.13 27.92 -1.66
C PHE A 59 7.60 29.38 -1.51
N SER A 60 7.75 29.82 -0.27
CA SER A 60 8.44 31.08 0.03
C SER A 60 9.92 30.99 -0.33
N ASP A 61 10.62 32.11 -0.45
CA ASP A 61 12.05 32.08 -0.82
C ASP A 61 12.91 31.37 0.24
N SER A 62 12.53 31.44 1.52
CA SER A 62 13.16 30.67 2.59
C SER A 62 12.91 29.17 2.44
N ASP A 63 11.68 28.77 2.13
CA ASP A 63 11.32 27.34 1.99
C ASP A 63 11.97 26.73 0.76
N LYS A 64 12.03 27.47 -0.36
CA LYS A 64 12.76 27.06 -1.57
C LYS A 64 14.23 26.80 -1.27
N ALA A 65 14.88 27.70 -0.53
CA ALA A 65 16.29 27.54 -0.17
C ALA A 65 16.53 26.29 0.70
N LEU A 66 15.57 25.90 1.55
CA LEU A 66 15.63 24.66 2.33
C LEU A 66 15.42 23.42 1.44
N ASP A 67 14.42 23.45 0.56
CA ASP A 67 14.10 22.36 -0.39
C ASP A 67 15.27 22.10 -1.35
N GLU A 68 15.87 23.15 -1.92
CA GLU A 68 17.06 23.06 -2.79
C GLU A 68 18.26 22.41 -2.07
N LYS A 69 18.42 22.69 -0.78
CA LYS A 69 19.45 22.10 0.08
C LYS A 69 19.06 20.72 0.64
N LYS A 70 17.88 20.19 0.28
CA LYS A 70 17.32 18.92 0.76
C LYS A 70 17.27 18.86 2.30
N GLN A 71 16.98 19.99 2.93
CA GLN A 71 16.83 20.07 4.38
C GLN A 71 15.40 19.63 4.78
N PRO A 72 15.20 19.20 6.04
CA PRO A 72 13.86 18.95 6.56
C PRO A 72 12.97 20.19 6.43
N LEU A 73 11.77 20.02 5.89
CA LEU A 73 10.79 21.08 5.67
C LEU A 73 9.40 20.55 6.01
N GLU A 74 8.67 21.28 6.85
CA GLU A 74 7.28 21.01 7.19
C GLU A 74 6.46 22.27 6.88
N VAL A 75 5.45 22.12 6.03
CA VAL A 75 4.60 23.22 5.57
C VAL A 75 3.13 22.81 5.53
N ASP A 76 2.25 23.78 5.73
CA ASP A 76 0.81 23.57 5.65
C ASP A 76 0.36 23.43 4.18
N LEU A 77 -0.11 22.23 3.83
CA LEU A 77 -0.54 21.89 2.48
C LEU A 77 -1.67 22.79 1.96
N HIS A 78 -2.52 23.35 2.83
CA HIS A 78 -3.62 24.22 2.40
C HIS A 78 -3.14 25.51 1.74
N LYS A 79 -2.02 26.04 2.22
CA LYS A 79 -1.40 27.28 1.72
C LYS A 79 -0.62 27.06 0.43
N HIS A 80 -0.49 25.80 0.00
CA HIS A 80 0.29 25.45 -1.18
C HIS A 80 -0.55 24.92 -2.34
N GLU A 81 -0.06 25.20 -3.55
CA GLU A 81 -0.61 24.67 -4.78
C GLU A 81 -0.02 23.29 -5.08
N LEU A 82 -0.92 22.32 -5.30
CA LEU A 82 -0.54 21.02 -5.82
C LEU A 82 -0.01 21.11 -7.26
N PRO A 83 0.94 20.24 -7.65
CA PRO A 83 1.36 20.10 -9.04
C PRO A 83 0.17 19.85 -9.97
N LYS A 84 0.26 20.31 -11.23
CA LYS A 84 -0.85 20.26 -12.20
C LYS A 84 -1.57 18.91 -12.27
N TRP A 85 -0.83 17.81 -12.23
CA TRP A 85 -1.36 16.45 -12.33
C TRP A 85 -2.04 15.95 -11.05
N LEU A 86 -1.76 16.57 -9.91
CA LEU A 86 -2.31 16.21 -8.60
C LEU A 86 -3.48 17.13 -8.16
N ARG A 87 -3.75 18.21 -8.90
CA ARG A 87 -4.83 19.17 -8.60
C ARG A 87 -6.22 18.55 -8.53
N GLY A 88 -6.44 17.37 -9.12
CA GLY A 88 -7.68 16.61 -8.91
C GLY A 88 -7.95 16.25 -7.44
N LEU A 89 -6.93 16.36 -6.57
CA LEU A 89 -7.02 16.15 -5.13
C LEU A 89 -7.16 17.43 -4.31
N ASP A 90 -7.27 18.61 -4.93
CA ASP A 90 -7.30 19.90 -4.20
C ASP A 90 -8.43 19.96 -3.14
N ALA A 91 -9.58 19.34 -3.42
CA ALA A 91 -10.72 19.26 -2.50
C ALA A 91 -10.50 18.36 -1.28
N TYR A 92 -9.42 17.57 -1.27
CA TYR A 92 -9.11 16.59 -0.22
C TYR A 92 -7.85 16.96 0.59
N LYS A 93 -7.33 18.18 0.44
CA LYS A 93 -6.12 18.63 1.16
C LYS A 93 -6.24 18.49 2.68
N ASP A 94 -7.44 18.66 3.26
CA ASP A 94 -7.70 18.49 4.70
C ASP A 94 -7.53 17.03 5.19
N HIS A 95 -7.50 16.08 4.26
CA HIS A 95 -7.49 14.64 4.55
C HIS A 95 -6.25 13.93 4.02
N MET A 96 -5.23 14.68 3.58
CA MET A 96 -4.02 14.09 3.04
C MET A 96 -2.74 14.77 3.55
N THR A 97 -1.67 13.98 3.57
CA THR A 97 -0.31 14.47 3.83
C THR A 97 0.57 14.03 2.67
N ILE A 98 1.40 14.94 2.18
CA ILE A 98 2.38 14.64 1.12
C ILE A 98 3.75 14.51 1.77
N LEU A 99 4.27 13.29 1.81
CA LEU A 99 5.62 13.00 2.28
C LEU A 99 6.57 12.84 1.09
N GLN A 100 7.55 13.72 0.98
CA GLN A 100 8.54 13.73 -0.10
C GLN A 100 9.97 13.59 0.46
N GLY A 101 10.94 13.36 -0.44
CA GLY A 101 12.36 13.35 -0.07
C GLY A 101 12.85 12.10 0.67
N LEU A 102 12.03 11.05 0.79
CA LEU A 102 12.47 9.78 1.36
C LEU A 102 13.61 9.20 0.54
N SER A 103 14.75 8.94 1.19
CA SER A 103 15.93 8.42 0.52
C SER A 103 15.71 6.97 0.08
N THR A 104 15.64 6.75 -1.23
CA THR A 104 15.65 5.41 -1.82
C THR A 104 17.02 5.07 -2.42
N LYS A 105 18.12 5.66 -1.90
CA LYS A 105 19.49 5.46 -2.43
C LYS A 105 19.88 3.98 -2.54
N MET A 106 19.37 3.15 -1.66
CA MET A 106 19.58 1.70 -1.67
C MET A 106 18.78 0.95 -2.75
N SER A 107 17.75 1.57 -3.31
CA SER A 107 16.97 1.07 -4.46
C SER A 107 17.63 1.49 -5.77
N GLU A 108 18.90 1.15 -5.95
CA GLU A 108 19.66 1.47 -7.17
C GLU A 108 19.13 0.67 -8.36
N ASN A 109 18.27 1.29 -9.17
CA ASN A 109 17.80 0.74 -10.43
C ASN A 109 17.54 1.86 -11.44
N VAL A 110 17.96 1.68 -12.70
CA VAL A 110 17.85 2.72 -13.73
C VAL A 110 16.49 2.73 -14.43
N HIS A 111 15.88 1.54 -14.65
CA HIS A 111 14.62 1.41 -15.40
C HIS A 111 13.48 0.72 -14.63
N TRP A 112 13.81 -0.07 -13.61
CA TRP A 112 12.84 -0.90 -12.90
C TRP A 112 13.18 -1.02 -11.42
N SER A 113 12.31 -0.49 -10.56
CA SER A 113 12.58 -0.50 -9.12
C SER A 113 11.74 -1.53 -8.34
N PHE A 114 11.15 -2.51 -9.03
CA PHE A 114 10.41 -3.67 -8.49
C PHE A 114 9.79 -3.42 -7.10
N SER A 115 10.13 -4.23 -6.09
CA SER A 115 9.76 -4.03 -4.69
C SER A 115 10.73 -3.13 -3.92
N SER A 116 11.83 -2.70 -4.54
CA SER A 116 12.86 -1.93 -3.84
C SER A 116 12.41 -0.54 -3.41
N VAL A 117 11.52 0.11 -4.16
CA VAL A 117 11.03 1.47 -3.81
C VAL A 117 10.26 1.43 -2.49
N MET A 118 9.34 0.49 -2.35
CA MET A 118 8.47 0.38 -1.19
C MET A 118 9.12 -0.40 -0.06
N GLY A 119 10.13 -1.21 -0.36
CA GLY A 119 10.88 -1.99 0.60
C GLY A 119 12.15 -1.31 1.11
N CYS A 120 12.67 -0.27 0.45
CA CYS A 120 13.94 0.38 0.74
C CYS A 120 15.14 -0.60 0.82
N PHE A 121 15.25 -1.53 -0.13
CA PHE A 121 16.39 -2.45 -0.27
C PHE A 121 16.82 -2.56 -1.74
N LYS A 122 18.01 -3.08 -2.04
CA LYS A 122 18.45 -3.25 -3.44
C LYS A 122 17.71 -4.42 -4.10
N SER A 123 17.09 -4.18 -5.26
CA SER A 123 16.37 -5.21 -6.03
C SER A 123 16.66 -5.11 -7.52
N ASN A 124 17.75 -5.71 -8.01
CA ASN A 124 18.16 -5.58 -9.42
C ASN A 124 17.19 -6.22 -10.44
N ARG A 125 16.34 -7.15 -9.98
CA ARG A 125 15.40 -7.94 -10.78
C ARG A 125 14.11 -8.19 -10.01
N ASN A 126 13.05 -8.58 -10.72
CA ASN A 126 11.85 -9.11 -10.10
C ASN A 126 12.03 -10.60 -9.76
N THR A 127 12.91 -10.92 -8.81
CA THR A 127 13.13 -12.29 -8.33
C THR A 127 12.80 -12.38 -6.84
N LEU A 128 12.37 -13.56 -6.37
CA LEU A 128 12.08 -13.78 -4.95
C LEU A 128 13.30 -13.48 -4.07
N SER A 129 14.48 -13.95 -4.47
CA SER A 129 15.73 -13.71 -3.74
C SER A 129 16.11 -12.24 -3.59
N ALA A 130 15.58 -11.34 -4.43
CA ALA A 130 15.80 -9.91 -4.34
C ALA A 130 14.95 -9.25 -3.24
N ILE A 131 13.85 -9.88 -2.80
CA ILE A 131 12.97 -9.38 -1.74
C ILE A 131 13.62 -9.62 -0.38
N LYS A 132 14.10 -8.54 0.25
CA LYS A 132 14.86 -8.65 1.51
C LYS A 132 14.01 -8.51 2.77
N ARG A 133 12.85 -7.88 2.66
CA ARG A 133 11.93 -7.63 3.78
C ARG A 133 10.56 -7.21 3.27
N THR A 134 9.63 -7.07 4.19
CA THR A 134 8.30 -6.50 3.96
C THR A 134 8.39 -5.10 3.35
N THR A 135 7.45 -4.76 2.47
CA THR A 135 7.26 -3.41 1.93
C THR A 135 6.37 -2.55 2.85
N VAL A 136 6.52 -1.22 2.77
CA VAL A 136 5.87 -0.26 3.69
C VAL A 136 4.34 -0.37 3.73
N ASP A 137 3.72 -0.68 2.60
CA ASP A 137 2.29 -0.90 2.46
C ASP A 137 1.80 -2.14 3.23
N PHE A 138 2.59 -3.22 3.25
CA PHE A 138 2.31 -4.39 4.08
C PHE A 138 2.58 -4.13 5.56
N GLU A 139 3.60 -3.33 5.90
CA GLU A 139 3.83 -2.95 7.29
C GLU A 139 2.68 -2.07 7.82
N LEU A 140 2.20 -1.10 7.02
CA LEU A 140 1.04 -0.30 7.39
C LEU A 140 -0.25 -1.11 7.45
N ALA A 141 -0.43 -2.08 6.55
CA ALA A 141 -1.55 -3.02 6.61
C ALA A 141 -1.59 -3.81 7.91
N LYS A 142 -0.43 -4.23 8.44
CA LYS A 142 -0.35 -4.92 9.74
C LYS A 142 -0.69 -3.99 10.90
N LEU A 143 -0.26 -2.72 10.83
CA LEU A 143 -0.54 -1.71 11.86
C LEU A 143 -2.00 -1.24 11.83
N PHE A 144 -2.64 -1.23 10.66
CA PHE A 144 -4.01 -0.76 10.44
C PHE A 144 -4.83 -1.86 9.74
N PRO A 145 -5.19 -2.94 10.45
CA PRO A 145 -5.86 -4.09 9.86
C PRO A 145 -7.22 -3.70 9.27
N SER A 146 -7.53 -4.29 8.11
CA SER A 146 -8.81 -4.12 7.41
C SER A 146 -9.29 -5.49 6.89
N PRO A 147 -10.59 -5.65 6.57
CA PRO A 147 -11.11 -6.91 6.01
C PRO A 147 -10.31 -7.38 4.78
N PHE A 148 -9.81 -6.44 3.99
CA PHE A 148 -8.82 -6.70 2.95
C PHE A 148 -7.46 -6.24 3.48
N GLY A 149 -6.64 -7.18 3.96
CA GLY A 149 -5.35 -6.86 4.57
C GLY A 149 -4.44 -6.06 3.63
N HIS A 150 -4.46 -6.37 2.33
CA HIS A 150 -3.74 -5.62 1.30
C HIS A 150 -4.41 -5.81 -0.04
N VAL A 151 -4.47 -4.75 -0.85
CA VAL A 151 -4.96 -4.82 -2.23
C VAL A 151 -3.98 -4.09 -3.12
N GLU A 152 -3.46 -4.79 -4.11
CA GLU A 152 -2.57 -4.23 -5.13
C GLU A 152 -3.24 -4.31 -6.50
N LEU A 153 -3.14 -3.21 -7.24
CA LEU A 153 -3.62 -3.08 -8.61
C LEU A 153 -2.45 -2.71 -9.52
N SER A 154 -2.36 -3.35 -10.68
CA SER A 154 -1.32 -3.11 -11.68
C SER A 154 -1.90 -2.72 -13.02
N PHE A 155 -1.66 -1.49 -13.44
CA PHE A 155 -1.93 -1.02 -14.81
C PHE A 155 -0.76 -1.28 -15.78
N ALA A 156 0.25 -2.06 -15.37
CA ALA A 156 1.48 -2.25 -16.14
C ALA A 156 1.36 -3.35 -17.20
N GLY A 157 1.78 -3.03 -18.43
CA GLY A 157 2.11 -4.01 -19.46
C GLY A 157 0.92 -4.72 -20.11
N GLY A 158 -0.29 -4.17 -20.03
CA GLY A 158 -1.49 -4.78 -20.63
C GLY A 158 -1.84 -6.16 -20.06
N ARG A 159 -1.35 -6.45 -18.85
CA ARG A 159 -1.61 -7.70 -18.13
C ARG A 159 -3.08 -7.75 -17.72
N THR A 160 -3.62 -8.96 -17.54
CA THR A 160 -4.99 -9.19 -17.08
C THR A 160 -5.02 -10.28 -16.00
N GLY A 161 -5.97 -10.17 -15.07
CA GLY A 161 -6.19 -11.19 -14.03
C GLY A 161 -5.23 -11.05 -12.85
N ILE A 162 -4.90 -12.17 -12.20
CA ILE A 162 -3.98 -12.19 -11.05
C ILE A 162 -2.55 -12.37 -11.54
N VAL A 163 -1.69 -11.40 -11.28
CA VAL A 163 -0.30 -11.37 -11.75
C VAL A 163 0.68 -11.05 -10.64
N ASP A 164 1.97 -11.26 -10.92
CA ASP A 164 3.04 -10.85 -10.03
C ASP A 164 2.97 -9.34 -9.71
N GLY A 165 2.82 -9.05 -8.42
CA GLY A 165 2.89 -7.70 -7.87
C GLY A 165 4.32 -7.23 -7.62
N TYR A 166 4.40 -6.01 -7.12
CA TYR A 166 5.63 -5.35 -6.73
C TYR A 166 5.72 -5.09 -5.23
N SER A 167 4.72 -5.48 -4.45
CA SER A 167 4.75 -5.43 -2.98
C SER A 167 5.19 -6.78 -2.40
N ALA A 168 5.61 -6.80 -1.13
CA ALA A 168 6.06 -8.02 -0.47
C ALA A 168 5.64 -8.07 1.02
N PRO A 169 5.00 -9.14 1.49
CA PRO A 169 4.63 -9.29 2.90
C PRO A 169 5.77 -9.74 3.83
N ALA A 170 6.85 -10.29 3.25
CA ALA A 170 7.98 -10.89 3.97
C ALA A 170 9.21 -11.05 3.05
N PRO A 171 10.41 -11.34 3.60
CA PRO A 171 11.57 -11.72 2.80
C PRO A 171 11.28 -12.90 1.87
N GLN A 172 11.86 -12.87 0.67
CA GLN A 172 11.71 -13.89 -0.37
C GLN A 172 10.26 -14.29 -0.71
N THR A 173 9.30 -13.42 -0.38
CA THR A 173 7.87 -13.68 -0.57
C THR A 173 7.28 -12.58 -1.43
N ARG A 174 6.67 -12.96 -2.54
CA ARG A 174 6.03 -12.03 -3.48
C ARG A 174 4.54 -11.89 -3.17
N ASN A 175 4.02 -10.67 -3.33
CA ASN A 175 2.58 -10.43 -3.40
C ASN A 175 2.03 -10.58 -4.82
N TYR A 176 0.76 -10.94 -4.94
CA TYR A 176 0.03 -10.93 -6.20
C TYR A 176 -0.91 -9.74 -6.27
N CYS A 177 -1.09 -9.22 -7.48
CA CYS A 177 -1.94 -8.06 -7.74
C CYS A 177 -2.94 -8.35 -8.85
N TYR A 178 -4.03 -7.59 -8.86
CA TYR A 178 -4.99 -7.61 -9.97
C TYR A 178 -4.50 -6.67 -11.07
N ALA A 179 -4.54 -7.13 -12.32
CA ALA A 179 -4.23 -6.35 -13.51
C ALA A 179 -5.45 -6.12 -14.39
#